data_AF-H8YFM7-F1
#
_entry.id   AF-H8YFM7-F1
#
_cell.length_a   1.000
_cell.length_b   1.000
_cell.length_c   1.000
_cell.angle_alpha   90.00
_cell.angle_beta   90.00
_cell.angle_gamma   90.00
#
_symmetry.space_group_name_H-M   'P 1'
#
loop_
_entity.id
_entity.type
_entity.pdbx_description
1 polymer ?
#
loop_
_entity_poly.entity_id
_entity_poly.type
_entity_poly.pdbx_seq_one_letter_code
_entity_poly.pdbx_strand_id
1 'polypeptide(L)' 'FGQVLSKYLSGLALAIGGLHCSMNVFNKLLNTGLKWPMELFDTTPLGRILSRYSKDVDTVDSVLPAITVQLLNTCFGVLA' A
#
# COMPACT_ATOMS: atom_id res chain seq x y z
N PHE A 1 26.73 -4.95 10.27
CA PHE A 1 26.59 -3.88 9.25
C PHE A 1 25.51 -4.19 8.21
N GLY A 2 25.50 -5.38 7.59
CA GLY A 2 24.51 -5.75 6.56
C GLY A 2 23.04 -5.74 7.00
N GLN A 3 22.74 -6.15 8.24
CA GLN A 3 21.37 -6.11 8.76
C GLN A 3 20.79 -4.69 8.79
N VAL A 4 21.58 -3.72 9.29
CA VAL A 4 21.14 -2.31 9.41
C VAL A 4 20.84 -1.73 8.03
N LEU A 5 21.75 -1.91 7.07
CA LEU A 5 21.57 -1.44 5.69
C LEU A 5 20.30 -2.03 5.05
N SER A 6 20.06 -3.33 5.25
CA SER A 6 18.91 -4.03 4.67
C SER A 6 17.57 -3.52 5.20
N LYS A 7 17.50 -3.16 6.50
CA LYS A 7 16.31 -2.55 7.10
C LYS A 7 16.02 -1.17 6.52
N TYR A 8 17.04 -0.33 6.37
CA TYR A 8 16.88 1.00 5.76
C TYR A 8 16.47 0.91 4.28
N LEU A 9 17.06 -0.01 3.51
CA LEU A 9 16.72 -0.21 2.11
C LEU A 9 15.27 -0.67 1.93
N SER A 10 14.82 -1.62 2.76
CA SER A 10 13.43 -2.08 2.74
C SER A 10 12.45 -0.99 3.15
N GLY A 11 12.79 -0.16 4.14
CA GLY A 11 11.97 0.99 4.53
C GLY A 11 11.78 1.99 3.39
N LEU A 12 12.84 2.31 2.64
CA LEU A 12 12.75 3.16 1.46
C LEU A 12 11.94 2.52 0.33
N ALA A 13 12.15 1.23 0.05
CA ALA A 13 11.42 0.51 -0.98
C ALA A 13 9.91 0.47 -0.68
N LEU A 14 9.52 0.24 0.57
CA LEU A 14 8.12 0.25 1.01
C LEU A 14 7.51 1.65 0.92
N ALA A 15 8.22 2.70 1.33
CA ALA A 15 7.74 4.08 1.20
C ALA A 15 7.46 4.46 -0.27
N ILE A 16 8.36 4.09 -1.19
CA ILE A 16 8.18 4.36 -2.62
C ILE A 16 7.05 3.47 -3.20
N GLY A 17 6.95 2.23 -2.75
CA GLY A 17 5.90 1.29 -3.15
C GLY A 17 4.50 1.75 -2.72
N GLY A 18 4.35 2.23 -1.49
CA GLY A 18 3.09 2.78 -0.97
C GLY A 18 2.64 4.03 -1.75
N LEU A 19 3.57 4.95 -2.03
CA LEU A 19 3.29 6.12 -2.87
C LEU A 19 2.82 5.73 -4.28
N HIS A 20 3.49 4.76 -4.91
CA HIS A 20 3.08 4.24 -6.23
C HIS A 20 1.70 3.57 -6.19
N CYS A 21 1.43 2.78 -5.17
CA CYS A 21 0.13 2.10 -5.00
C CYS A 21 -0.99 3.13 -4.87
N SER A 22 -0.82 4.14 -4.01
CA SER A 22 -1.78 5.23 -3.83
C SER A 22 -2.07 5.97 -5.14
N MET A 23 -1.03 6.32 -5.90
CA MET A 23 -1.16 7.01 -7.20
C MET A 23 -1.88 6.15 -8.25
N ASN A 24 -1.57 4.85 -8.32
CA ASN A 24 -2.21 3.93 -9.26
C ASN A 24 -3.69 3.72 -8.95
N VAL A 25 -4.03 3.62 -7.66
CA VAL A 25 -5.41 3.50 -7.18
C VAL A 25 -6.20 4.76 -7.50
N PHE A 26 -5.64 5.94 -7.23
CA PHE A 26 -6.27 7.21 -7.55
C PHE A 26 -6.58 7.35 -9.05
N ASN A 27 -5.62 7.03 -9.92
CA ASN A 27 -5.82 7.04 -11.37
C ASN A 27 -6.89 6.04 -11.83
N LYS A 28 -6.92 4.84 -11.23
CA LYS A 28 -7.90 3.81 -11.57
C LYS A 28 -9.32 4.22 -11.15
N LEU A 29 -9.45 4.87 -10.01
CA LEU A 29 -10.71 5.45 -9.53
C LEU A 29 -11.18 6.61 -10.42
N LEU A 30 -10.28 7.52 -10.82
CA LEU A 30 -10.60 8.60 -11.76
C LEU A 30 -11.11 8.04 -13.10
N ASN A 31 -10.39 7.09 -13.69
CA ASN A 31 -10.75 6.52 -14.99
C ASN A 31 -12.05 5.69 -14.95
N THR A 32 -12.32 5.02 -13.83
CA THR A 32 -13.55 4.22 -13.66
C THR A 32 -14.74 5.10 -13.26
N GLY A 33 -14.52 6.07 -12.38
CA GLY A 33 -15.53 7.01 -11.91
C GLY A 33 -16.05 7.94 -13.00
N LEU A 34 -15.20 8.36 -13.94
CA LEU A 34 -15.62 9.16 -15.10
C LEU A 34 -16.52 8.40 -16.09
N LYS A 35 -16.54 7.06 -16.01
CA LYS A 35 -17.39 6.20 -16.86
C LYS A 35 -18.68 5.76 -16.18
N TRP A 36 -18.90 6.12 -14.92
CA TRP A 36 -20.10 5.71 -14.19
C TRP A 36 -21.27 6.68 -14.45
N PRO A 37 -22.50 6.16 -14.64
CA PRO A 37 -23.68 7.00 -14.80
C PRO A 37 -23.91 7.85 -13.55
N MET A 38 -24.31 9.10 -13.75
CA MET A 38 -24.54 10.10 -12.68
C MET A 38 -25.50 9.60 -11.57
N GLU A 39 -26.39 8.65 -11.88
CA GLU A 39 -27.37 8.10 -10.93
C GLU A 39 -26.77 7.19 -9.83
N LEU A 40 -25.65 6.51 -10.10
CA LEU A 40 -24.92 5.78 -9.04
C LEU A 40 -23.96 6.69 -8.25
N PHE A 41 -23.73 7.90 -8.73
CA PHE A 41 -22.91 8.91 -8.05
C PHE A 41 -23.56 9.37 -6.72
N ASP A 42 -24.89 9.31 -6.64
CA ASP A 42 -25.68 9.63 -5.44
C ASP A 42 -25.92 8.44 -4.49
N THR A 43 -25.93 7.20 -5.00
CA THR A 43 -26.29 6.01 -4.19
C THR A 43 -25.09 5.40 -3.45
N THR A 44 -23.87 5.59 -3.97
CA THR A 44 -22.63 5.25 -3.26
C THR A 44 -21.67 6.43 -3.40
N PRO A 45 -21.49 7.26 -2.35
CA PRO A 45 -20.54 8.35 -2.45
C PRO A 45 -19.18 7.71 -2.73
N LEU A 46 -18.52 8.14 -3.80
CA LEU A 46 -17.19 7.69 -4.23
C LEU A 46 -16.20 7.66 -3.05
N GLY A 47 -16.44 8.51 -2.04
CA GLY A 47 -15.78 8.52 -0.73
C GLY A 47 -15.87 7.25 0.11
N ARG A 48 -16.93 6.42 0.04
CA ARG A 48 -17.02 5.15 0.79
C ARG A 48 -16.15 4.05 0.16
N ILE A 49 -16.05 4.03 -1.18
CA ILE A 49 -15.14 3.13 -1.90
C ILE A 49 -13.70 3.59 -1.67
N LEU A 50 -13.41 4.88 -1.84
CA LEU A 50 -12.10 5.47 -1.50
C LEU A 50 -11.72 5.23 -0.05
N SER A 51 -12.63 5.37 0.91
CA SER A 51 -12.35 5.17 2.33
C SER A 51 -12.10 3.69 2.67
N ARG A 52 -12.83 2.75 2.03
CA ARG A 52 -12.53 1.32 2.15
C ARG A 52 -11.17 0.98 1.52
N TYR A 53 -10.93 1.46 0.30
CA TYR A 53 -9.71 1.16 -0.43
C TYR A 53 -8.48 1.81 0.21
N SER A 54 -8.60 3.03 0.72
CA SER A 54 -7.56 3.67 1.54
C SER A 54 -7.30 2.82 2.77
N LYS A 55 -8.33 2.39 3.52
CA LYS A 55 -8.14 1.48 4.66
C LYS A 55 -7.45 0.17 4.29
N ASP A 56 -7.80 -0.43 3.15
CA ASP A 56 -7.14 -1.64 2.66
C ASP A 56 -5.67 -1.36 2.32
N VAL A 57 -5.37 -0.25 1.65
CA VAL A 57 -4.00 0.19 1.35
C VAL A 57 -3.22 0.48 2.63
N ASP A 58 -3.78 1.23 3.57
CA ASP A 58 -3.19 1.54 4.89
C ASP A 58 -2.90 0.25 5.69
N THR A 59 -3.79 -0.74 5.60
CA THR A 59 -3.60 -2.05 6.23
C THR A 59 -2.47 -2.81 5.56
N VAL A 60 -2.41 -2.83 4.24
CA VAL A 60 -1.32 -3.46 3.47
C VAL A 60 0.01 -2.75 3.75
N ASP A 61 0.05 -1.42 3.78
CA ASP A 61 1.23 -0.61 4.11
C ASP A 61 1.68 -0.78 5.56
N SER A 62 0.81 -1.19 6.48
CA SER A 62 1.19 -1.52 7.87
C SER A 62 1.67 -2.97 8.01
N VAL A 63 1.08 -3.89 7.25
CA VAL A 63 1.36 -5.33 7.33
C VAL A 63 2.62 -5.71 6.55
N LEU A 64 2.86 -5.13 5.37
CA LEU A 64 4.06 -5.37 4.57
C LEU A 64 5.36 -5.12 5.36
N PRO A 65 5.59 -3.95 5.98
CA PRO A 65 6.81 -3.70 6.74
C PRO A 65 6.97 -4.67 7.91
N ALA A 66 5.88 -5.06 8.59
CA ALA A 66 5.95 -6.04 9.66
C ALA A 66 6.48 -7.39 9.15
N ILE A 67 5.94 -7.89 8.03
CA ILE A 67 6.37 -9.14 7.41
C ILE A 67 7.79 -9.03 6.86
N THR A 68 8.13 -7.94 6.18
CA THR A 68 9.47 -7.71 5.61
C THR A 68 10.54 -7.65 6.71
N VAL A 69 10.26 -6.96 7.81
CA VAL A 69 11.18 -6.90 8.97
C VAL A 69 11.32 -8.28 9.60
N GLN A 70 10.23 -9.03 9.76
CA GLN A 70 10.27 -10.36 10.36
C GLN A 70 11.05 -11.35 9.49
N LEU A 71 10.82 -11.35 8.17
CA LEU A 71 11.52 -12.18 7.20
C LEU A 71 13.02 -11.87 7.17
N LEU A 72 13.38 -10.59 7.19
CA LEU A 72 14.78 -10.16 7.30
C LEU A 72 15.43 -10.65 8.60
N ASN A 73 14.73 -10.58 9.73
CA ASN A 73 15.28 -11.07 11.00
C ASN A 73 15.49 -12.58 10.98
N THR A 74 14.57 -13.36 10.41
CA THR A 74 14.70 -14.81 10.31
C THR A 74 15.79 -15.22 9.30
N CYS A 75 15.86 -14.58 8.13
CA CYS A 75 16.92 -14.84 7.14
C CYS A 75 18.32 -14.57 7.70
N PHE A 76 18.53 -13.42 8.35
CA PHE A 76 19.84 -13.09 8.92
C PHE A 76 20.13 -13.82 10.23
N GLY A 77 19.11 -14.23 10.98
CA GLY A 77 19.27 -15.03 12.21
C GLY A 77 19.59 -16.50 11.95
N VAL A 78 19.20 -17.05 10.80
CA VAL A 78 19.58 -18.40 10.35
C VAL A 78 20.96 -18.42 9.68
N LEU A 79 21.38 -17.30 9.08
CA LEU A 79 22.68 -17.19 8.40
C LEU A 79 23.85 -16.82 9.34
N ALA A 80 23.56 -16.48 10.59
CA ALA A 80 24.54 -16.14 11.63
C ALA A 80 24.82 -17.35 12.53
#